data_AF-A0A5E4DI29-F1
#
_entry.id   AF-A0A5E4DI29-F1
#
_cell.length_a   1.000
_cell.length_b   1.000
_cell.length_c   1.000
_cell.angle_alpha   90.00
_cell.angle_beta   90.00
_cell.angle_gamma   90.00
#
_symmetry.space_group_name_H-M   'P 1'
#
loop_
_entity.id
_entity.type
_entity.pdbx_description
1 polymer ?
#
loop_
_entity_poly.entity_id
_entity_poly.type
_entity_poly.pdbx_seq_one_letter_code
_entity_poly.pdbx_strand_id
1 'polypeptide(L)'
;PQNKRTPDLPEEEYVKEEIKGNEEAVKKMLAEATRDFGEVVVDESPDFEIHITMCDDDPPTPEEDSETQPEEEEEEEKVSTPEVGAAIKVIRQLMEKFNLDLSTVTQAFLKNSGELEATSYFLEAGQRADGYPIWSRQDDLDLQKDDEDTRNALVKKFGAQNVARRIEFRKK
;
A
#
# COMPACT_ATOMS: atom_id res chain seq x y z
N PRO A 1 52.12 27.50 41.78
CA PRO A 1 51.95 28.12 40.44
C PRO A 1 52.03 27.04 39.35
N GLN A 2 51.04 26.77 38.50
CA GLN A 2 49.85 27.49 38.08
C GLN A 2 48.73 26.46 37.85
N ASN A 3 47.52 26.82 38.28
CA ASN A 3 46.27 26.22 37.85
C ASN A 3 46.15 26.29 36.32
N LYS A 4 45.69 25.21 35.67
CA LYS A 4 45.07 25.28 34.34
C LYS A 4 43.72 24.60 34.39
N ARG A 5 42.74 25.48 34.60
CA ARG A 5 41.29 25.31 34.63
C ARG A 5 40.81 24.87 33.24
N THR A 6 40.14 23.72 33.16
CA THR A 6 39.34 23.30 32.01
C THR A 6 38.14 24.25 31.88
N PRO A 7 37.75 24.72 30.68
CA PRO A 7 36.57 25.56 30.51
C PRO A 7 35.28 24.75 30.73
N ASP A 8 34.43 25.27 31.60
CA ASP A 8 33.05 24.81 31.83
C ASP A 8 32.22 25.06 30.56
N LEU A 9 31.47 24.05 30.11
CA LEU A 9 30.48 24.17 29.05
C LEU A 9 29.15 24.63 29.68
N PRO A 10 28.41 25.59 29.09
CA PRO A 10 27.11 25.96 29.61
C PRO A 10 26.11 24.81 29.41
N GLU A 11 25.40 24.45 30.49
CA GLU A 11 24.25 23.57 30.46
C GLU A 11 23.12 24.25 29.66
N GLU A 12 22.73 23.66 28.53
CA GLU A 12 21.54 24.09 27.80
C GLU A 12 20.29 23.64 28.59
N GLU A 13 19.63 24.63 29.17
CA GLU A 13 18.34 24.52 29.84
C GLU A 13 17.27 24.13 28.80
N TYR A 14 16.90 22.84 28.77
CA TYR A 14 15.78 22.34 27.98
C TYR A 14 14.47 22.92 28.54
N VAL A 15 13.99 23.99 27.91
CA VAL A 15 12.64 24.52 28.10
C VAL A 15 11.65 23.47 27.62
N LYS A 16 10.94 22.84 28.56
CA LYS A 16 9.76 22.01 28.28
C LYS A 16 8.60 22.93 27.87
N GLU A 17 8.33 23.05 26.57
CA GLU A 17 7.03 23.54 26.12
C GLU A 17 5.99 22.41 26.27
N GLU A 18 5.14 22.54 27.29
CA GLU A 18 3.92 21.76 27.42
C GLU A 18 2.94 22.15 26.32
N ILE A 19 2.80 21.31 25.29
CA ILE A 19 1.71 21.42 24.32
C ILE A 19 0.43 20.95 25.04
N LYS A 20 -0.26 21.89 25.69
CA LYS A 20 -1.61 21.68 26.20
C LYS A 20 -2.60 21.68 25.04
N GLY A 21 -2.64 20.58 24.30
CA GLY A 21 -3.61 20.34 23.22
C GLY A 21 -5.02 20.17 23.79
N ASN A 22 -5.94 21.01 23.34
CA ASN A 22 -7.35 20.94 23.72
C ASN A 22 -8.03 19.75 23.04
N GLU A 23 -8.02 18.61 23.72
CA GLU A 23 -8.67 17.35 23.29
C GLU A 23 -10.11 17.54 22.78
N GLU A 24 -10.82 18.55 23.27
CA GLU A 24 -12.16 18.93 22.84
C GLU A 24 -12.23 19.45 21.39
N ALA A 25 -11.22 20.20 20.93
CA ALA A 25 -11.19 20.68 19.54
C ALA A 25 -10.93 19.53 18.56
N VAL A 26 -10.10 18.56 18.96
CA VAL A 26 -9.84 17.35 18.17
C VAL A 26 -11.11 16.51 18.05
N LYS A 27 -11.88 16.35 19.13
CA LYS A 27 -13.17 15.65 19.11
C LYS A 27 -14.21 16.37 18.25
N LYS A 28 -14.23 17.71 18.27
CA LYS A 28 -15.15 18.50 17.44
C LYS A 28 -14.84 18.31 15.95
N MET A 29 -13.56 18.32 15.55
CA MET A 29 -13.17 18.10 14.15
C MET A 29 -13.56 16.71 13.64
N LEU A 30 -13.46 15.67 14.47
CA LEU A 30 -13.85 14.30 14.09
C LEU A 30 -15.37 14.14 13.92
N ALA A 31 -16.17 14.83 14.75
CA ALA A 31 -17.64 14.78 14.68
C ALA A 31 -18.23 15.61 13.52
N GLU A 32 -17.45 16.53 12.95
CA GLU A 32 -17.87 17.33 11.80
C GLU A 32 -17.65 16.56 10.48
N ALA A 33 -16.59 15.76 10.39
CA ALA A 33 -16.24 14.99 9.20
C ALA A 33 -17.19 13.82 8.88
N THR A 34 -17.97 13.34 9.86
CA THR A 34 -18.93 12.24 9.68
C THR A 34 -20.35 12.69 9.34
N ARG A 35 -20.61 14.01 9.27
CA ARG A 35 -21.96 14.55 9.04
C ARG A 35 -22.36 14.64 7.56
N ASP A 36 -21.45 14.49 6.60
CA ASP A 36 -21.69 14.82 5.19
C ASP A 36 -21.94 13.60 4.27
N PHE A 37 -22.55 12.54 4.78
CA PHE A 37 -23.10 11.45 3.95
C PHE A 37 -24.59 11.27 4.27
N GLY A 38 -25.37 12.27 3.90
CA GLY A 38 -26.83 12.25 3.92
C GLY A 38 -27.40 12.21 2.51
N GLU A 39 -28.13 11.13 2.22
CA GLU A 39 -29.29 11.07 1.31
C GLU A 39 -29.03 11.12 -0.20
N VAL A 40 -28.82 9.94 -0.80
CA VAL A 40 -29.27 9.68 -2.17
C VAL A 40 -30.53 8.81 -2.08
N VAL A 41 -31.67 9.42 -2.37
CA VAL A 41 -32.94 8.75 -2.59
C VAL A 41 -32.83 8.05 -3.95
N VAL A 42 -32.69 6.73 -3.96
CA VAL A 42 -32.85 5.95 -5.20
C VAL A 42 -34.32 5.58 -5.31
N ASP A 43 -35.02 6.35 -6.13
CA ASP A 43 -36.30 6.00 -6.73
C ASP A 43 -36.06 4.80 -7.66
N GLU A 44 -36.54 3.61 -7.29
CA GLU A 44 -36.57 2.47 -8.19
C GLU A 44 -37.93 1.76 -8.10
N SER A 45 -38.72 1.89 -9.16
CA SER A 45 -39.72 0.92 -9.55
C SER A 45 -39.78 0.91 -11.08
N PRO A 46 -39.55 -0.25 -11.69
CA PRO A 46 -40.66 -0.91 -12.38
C PRO A 46 -40.76 -2.42 -12.07
N ASP A 47 -42.02 -2.86 -11.95
CA ASP A 47 -42.46 -4.25 -11.78
C ASP A 47 -41.75 -5.24 -12.70
N PHE A 48 -41.08 -6.23 -12.10
CA PHE A 48 -40.86 -7.52 -12.75
C PHE A 48 -41.86 -8.52 -12.16
N GLU A 49 -42.87 -8.84 -12.96
CA GLU A 49 -43.92 -9.81 -12.65
C GLU A 49 -43.32 -11.23 -12.62
N ILE A 50 -43.09 -11.76 -11.42
CA ILE A 50 -42.63 -13.14 -11.22
C ILE A 50 -43.87 -14.04 -11.21
N HIS A 51 -44.14 -14.72 -12.32
CA HIS A 51 -45.14 -15.78 -12.37
C HIS A 51 -44.64 -17.01 -11.60
N ILE A 52 -45.04 -17.12 -10.33
CA ILE A 52 -44.89 -18.35 -9.54
C ILE A 52 -46.07 -19.27 -9.90
N THR A 53 -45.82 -20.28 -10.72
CA THR A 53 -46.75 -21.40 -10.91
C THR A 53 -46.71 -22.28 -9.67
N MET A 54 -47.78 -22.32 -8.88
CA MET A 54 -47.98 -23.30 -7.83
C MET A 54 -48.26 -24.67 -8.45
N CYS A 55 -47.32 -25.59 -8.32
CA CYS A 55 -47.58 -27.02 -8.48
C CYS A 55 -47.40 -27.67 -7.10
N ASP A 56 -48.50 -27.80 -6.36
CA ASP A 56 -48.61 -28.68 -5.20
C ASP A 56 -48.87 -30.12 -5.69
N ASP A 57 -47.96 -31.06 -5.40
CA ASP A 57 -48.24 -32.42 -4.87
C ASP A 57 -46.93 -33.17 -4.49
N ASP A 58 -46.95 -33.89 -3.36
CA ASP A 58 -45.84 -34.34 -2.47
C ASP A 58 -45.26 -35.78 -2.81
N PRO A 59 -44.45 -36.49 -1.96
CA PRO A 59 -42.97 -36.77 -1.96
C PRO A 59 -42.59 -38.29 -2.19
N PRO A 60 -41.42 -38.91 -1.82
CA PRO A 60 -40.15 -38.47 -1.18
C PRO A 60 -38.81 -38.95 -1.84
N THR A 61 -37.71 -38.55 -1.19
CA THR A 61 -36.25 -38.72 -1.44
C THR A 61 -35.76 -40.17 -1.74
N PRO A 62 -34.56 -40.36 -2.34
CA PRO A 62 -33.37 -40.56 -1.50
C PRO A 62 -32.00 -40.07 -2.07
N GLU A 63 -31.09 -39.79 -1.13
CA GLU A 63 -29.60 -39.83 -1.19
C GLU A 63 -28.89 -38.60 -1.79
N GLU A 64 -28.33 -37.73 -0.96
CA GLU A 64 -26.93 -37.79 -0.47
C GLU A 64 -25.92 -37.94 -1.61
N ASP A 65 -25.59 -36.81 -2.23
CA ASP A 65 -24.21 -36.54 -2.68
C ASP A 65 -23.99 -35.03 -2.62
N SER A 66 -23.75 -34.53 -1.40
CA SER A 66 -23.06 -33.25 -1.25
C SER A 66 -21.57 -33.51 -1.48
N GLU A 67 -21.18 -33.58 -2.75
CA GLU A 67 -19.80 -33.36 -3.14
C GLU A 67 -19.43 -31.94 -2.72
N THR A 68 -18.87 -31.86 -1.51
CA THR A 68 -18.23 -30.65 -1.00
C THR A 68 -16.96 -30.51 -1.86
N GLN A 69 -17.04 -29.70 -2.91
CA GLN A 69 -15.84 -29.22 -3.59
C GLN A 69 -14.94 -28.60 -2.52
N PRO A 70 -13.65 -28.95 -2.47
CA PRO A 70 -12.72 -28.19 -1.64
C PRO A 70 -12.66 -26.78 -2.25
N GLU A 71 -13.26 -25.81 -1.57
CA GLU A 71 -12.88 -24.42 -1.72
C GLU A 71 -11.38 -24.37 -1.43
N GLU A 72 -10.58 -24.24 -2.49
CA GLU A 72 -9.21 -23.82 -2.40
C GLU A 72 -9.24 -22.43 -1.75
N GLU A 73 -9.13 -22.39 -0.43
CA GLU A 73 -8.80 -21.18 0.30
C GLU A 73 -7.46 -20.71 -0.27
N GLU A 74 -7.49 -19.75 -1.21
CA GLU A 74 -6.34 -18.92 -1.53
C GLU A 74 -5.89 -18.32 -0.19
N GLU A 75 -4.84 -18.89 0.42
CA GLU A 75 -4.19 -18.33 1.59
C GLU A 75 -3.64 -16.95 1.17
N GLU A 76 -4.45 -15.91 1.35
CA GLU A 76 -3.98 -14.52 1.26
C GLU A 76 -2.78 -14.40 2.21
N GLU A 77 -1.60 -14.11 1.64
CA GLU A 77 -0.37 -13.91 2.40
C GLU A 77 -0.55 -12.69 3.31
N LYS A 78 -0.95 -12.93 4.56
CA LYS A 78 -1.19 -11.87 5.53
C LYS A 78 0.13 -11.22 5.92
N VAL A 79 0.33 -9.98 5.48
CA VAL A 79 1.47 -9.14 5.89
C VAL A 79 1.57 -9.09 7.42
N SER A 80 2.74 -9.40 7.96
CA SER A 80 2.94 -9.47 9.40
C SER A 80 3.17 -8.08 10.03
N THR A 81 2.71 -7.87 11.26
CA THR A 81 2.94 -6.62 12.01
C THR A 81 4.42 -6.23 12.12
N PRO A 82 5.37 -7.17 12.35
CA PRO A 82 6.81 -6.85 12.35
C PRO A 82 7.32 -6.26 11.04
N GLU A 83 6.87 -6.76 9.88
CA GLU A 83 7.28 -6.28 8.56
C GLU A 83 6.79 -4.86 8.31
N VAL A 84 5.52 -4.57 8.65
CA VAL A 84 4.97 -3.21 8.58
C VAL A 84 5.79 -2.27 9.48
N GLY A 85 6.12 -2.71 10.71
CA GLY A 85 6.95 -1.94 11.64
C GLY A 85 8.35 -1.64 11.10
N ALA A 86 8.97 -2.59 10.40
CA ALA A 86 10.25 -2.39 9.73
C ALA A 86 10.13 -1.42 8.55
N ALA A 87 9.10 -1.57 7.71
CA ALA A 87 8.85 -0.68 6.58
C ALA A 87 8.60 0.77 7.01
N ILE A 88 7.83 0.99 8.08
CA ILE A 88 7.61 2.33 8.66
C ILE A 88 8.93 2.99 9.06
N LYS A 89 9.83 2.25 9.72
CA LYS A 89 11.15 2.77 10.12
C LYS A 89 11.98 3.17 8.90
N VAL A 90 12.02 2.32 7.88
CA VAL A 90 12.77 2.59 6.64
C VAL A 90 12.23 3.80 5.90
N ILE A 91 10.91 3.90 5.71
CA ILE A 91 10.27 5.04 5.04
C ILE A 91 10.58 6.33 5.77
N ARG A 92 10.45 6.36 7.11
CA ARG A 92 10.78 7.55 7.92
C ARG A 92 12.25 7.95 7.79
N GLN A 93 13.18 6.99 7.82
CA GLN A 93 14.61 7.27 7.65
C GLN A 93 14.92 7.91 6.29
N LEU A 94 14.27 7.44 5.22
CA LEU A 94 14.46 8.02 3.88
C LEU A 94 13.83 9.41 3.76
N MET A 95 12.65 9.63 4.35
CA MET A 95 12.04 10.96 4.45
C MET A 95 12.96 11.95 5.14
N GLU A 96 13.53 11.57 6.30
CA GLU A 96 14.46 12.40 7.06
C GLU A 96 15.78 12.64 6.31
N LYS A 97 16.39 11.59 5.73
CA LYS A 97 17.67 11.67 5.02
C LYS A 97 17.60 12.58 3.79
N PHE A 98 16.53 12.46 3.00
CA PHE A 98 16.40 13.17 1.72
C PHE A 98 15.51 14.41 1.79
N ASN A 99 14.95 14.71 2.97
CA ASN A 99 14.00 15.81 3.19
C ASN A 99 12.79 15.75 2.24
N LEU A 100 12.19 14.57 2.14
CA LEU A 100 11.06 14.28 1.26
C LEU A 100 9.81 13.89 2.07
N ASP A 101 8.65 14.15 1.48
CA ASP A 101 7.38 13.74 2.07
C ASP A 101 7.11 12.23 1.92
N LEU A 102 6.11 11.75 2.67
CA LEU A 102 5.71 10.35 2.69
C LEU A 102 5.25 9.84 1.30
N SER A 103 4.51 10.67 0.56
CA SER A 103 4.00 10.31 -0.76
C SER A 103 5.15 10.09 -1.73
N THR A 104 6.11 11.01 -1.76
CA THR A 104 7.28 10.94 -2.63
C THR A 104 8.11 9.69 -2.35
N VAL A 105 8.41 9.39 -1.07
CA VAL A 105 9.19 8.20 -0.71
C VAL A 105 8.43 6.90 -1.00
N THR A 106 7.16 6.83 -0.64
CA THR A 106 6.32 5.65 -0.90
C THR A 106 6.18 5.40 -2.40
N GLN A 107 5.96 6.47 -3.19
CA GLN A 107 5.89 6.37 -4.64
C GLN A 107 7.21 5.91 -5.26
N ALA A 108 8.36 6.36 -4.70
CA ALA A 108 9.67 5.88 -5.15
C ALA A 108 9.81 4.36 -4.92
N PHE A 109 9.39 3.83 -3.77
CA PHE A 109 9.32 2.38 -3.54
C PHE A 109 8.42 1.68 -4.54
N LEU A 110 7.20 2.19 -4.75
CA LEU A 110 6.24 1.60 -5.69
C LEU A 110 6.78 1.54 -7.12
N LYS A 111 7.60 2.50 -7.55
CA LYS A 111 8.23 2.54 -8.88
C LYS A 111 9.53 1.73 -8.97
N ASN A 112 10.10 1.32 -7.83
CA ASN A 112 11.30 0.48 -7.73
C ASN A 112 10.98 -0.90 -7.14
N SER A 113 9.74 -1.39 -7.31
CA SER A 113 9.32 -2.73 -6.86
C SER A 113 9.60 -3.04 -5.38
N GLY A 114 9.52 -2.03 -4.51
CA GLY A 114 9.77 -2.18 -3.07
C GLY A 114 11.24 -2.31 -2.69
N GLU A 115 12.18 -2.21 -3.64
CA GLU A 115 13.60 -2.44 -3.38
C GLU A 115 14.25 -1.24 -2.69
N LEU A 116 14.76 -1.46 -1.48
CA LEU A 116 15.38 -0.42 -0.66
C LEU A 116 16.62 0.20 -1.32
N GLU A 117 17.54 -0.63 -1.80
CA GLU A 117 18.79 -0.13 -2.41
C GLU A 117 18.52 0.68 -3.67
N ALA A 118 17.67 0.16 -4.57
CA ALA A 118 17.28 0.86 -5.79
C ALA A 118 16.55 2.17 -5.49
N THR A 119 15.64 2.17 -4.50
CA THR A 119 14.92 3.37 -4.07
C THR A 119 15.86 4.40 -3.45
N SER A 120 16.73 4.00 -2.53
CA SER A 120 17.68 4.92 -1.88
C SER A 120 18.61 5.56 -2.91
N TYR A 121 19.17 4.78 -3.83
CA TYR A 121 20.06 5.32 -4.85
C TYR A 121 19.30 6.22 -5.84
N PHE A 122 18.07 5.86 -6.21
CA PHE A 122 17.23 6.70 -7.06
C PHE A 122 16.90 8.05 -6.42
N LEU A 123 16.60 8.08 -5.11
CA LEU A 123 16.35 9.33 -4.38
C LEU A 123 17.59 10.22 -4.29
N GLU A 124 18.78 9.62 -4.25
CA GLU A 124 20.06 10.34 -4.16
C GLU A 124 20.57 10.84 -5.52
N ALA A 125 20.50 10.00 -6.55
CA ALA A 125 21.13 10.25 -7.85
C ALA A 125 20.13 10.54 -8.99
N GLY A 126 18.82 10.40 -8.76
CA GLY A 126 17.77 10.58 -9.78
C GLY A 126 17.68 9.46 -10.82
N GLN A 127 18.47 8.40 -10.68
CA GLN A 127 18.54 7.23 -11.54
C GLN A 127 18.84 5.99 -10.71
N ARG A 128 18.55 4.79 -11.21
CA ARG A 128 18.88 3.54 -10.49
C ARG A 128 20.35 3.15 -10.69
N ALA A 129 20.91 2.45 -9.71
CA ALA A 129 22.30 1.99 -9.74
C ALA A 129 22.58 0.94 -10.83
N ASP A 130 21.55 0.16 -11.21
CA ASP A 130 21.63 -0.86 -12.25
C ASP A 130 21.48 -0.32 -13.68
N GLY A 131 21.33 1.00 -13.84
CA GLY A 131 21.26 1.68 -15.14
C GLY A 131 19.91 1.53 -15.86
N TYR A 132 18.93 0.85 -15.26
CA TYR A 132 17.58 0.71 -15.81
C TYR A 132 16.65 1.82 -15.33
N PRO A 133 15.57 2.12 -16.08
CA PRO A 133 14.58 3.09 -15.65
C PRO A 133 13.71 2.55 -14.50
N ILE A 134 12.98 3.45 -13.85
CA ILE A 134 11.90 3.10 -12.91
C ILE A 134 10.62 2.71 -13.66
N TRP A 135 9.71 1.99 -13.00
CA TRP A 135 8.45 1.56 -13.60
C TRP A 135 7.45 2.72 -13.73
N SER A 136 6.81 2.81 -14.90
CA SER A 136 5.67 3.68 -15.13
C SER A 136 4.35 2.89 -15.11
N ARG A 137 3.23 3.62 -15.08
CA ARG A 137 1.90 2.99 -15.19
C ARG A 137 1.73 2.25 -16.53
N GLN A 138 2.27 2.78 -17.63
CA GLN A 138 2.18 2.12 -18.92
C GLN A 138 2.97 0.81 -18.93
N ASP A 139 4.14 0.79 -18.31
CA ASP A 139 4.95 -0.43 -18.20
C ASP A 139 4.22 -1.51 -17.40
N ASP A 140 3.53 -1.14 -16.32
CA ASP A 140 2.72 -2.07 -15.53
C ASP A 140 1.51 -2.61 -16.34
N LEU A 141 0.89 -1.79 -17.20
CA LEU A 141 -0.19 -2.23 -18.09
C LEU A 141 0.34 -3.18 -19.17
N ASP A 142 1.51 -2.88 -19.73
CA ASP A 142 2.18 -3.70 -20.73
C ASP A 142 2.60 -5.05 -20.13
N LEU A 143 3.01 -5.08 -18.86
CA LEU A 143 3.39 -6.29 -18.14
C LEU A 143 2.24 -7.29 -17.96
N GLN A 144 0.99 -6.82 -17.97
CA GLN A 144 -0.20 -7.66 -17.83
C GLN A 144 -0.71 -8.25 -19.16
N LYS A 145 -0.14 -7.82 -20.29
CA LYS A 145 -0.53 -8.34 -21.59
C LYS A 145 0.09 -9.73 -21.79
N ASP A 146 -0.71 -10.67 -22.24
CA ASP A 146 -0.22 -11.96 -22.75
C ASP A 146 0.28 -11.79 -24.20
N ASP A 147 1.29 -10.96 -24.37
CA ASP A 147 1.91 -10.64 -25.66
C ASP A 147 3.42 -10.77 -25.59
N GLU A 148 3.99 -11.62 -26.43
CA GLU A 148 5.42 -11.95 -26.39
C GLU A 148 6.29 -10.78 -26.83
N ASP A 149 5.86 -10.00 -27.83
CA ASP A 149 6.59 -8.82 -28.31
C ASP A 149 6.66 -7.73 -27.24
N THR A 150 5.55 -7.48 -26.55
CA THR A 150 5.48 -6.57 -25.40
C THR A 150 6.40 -7.06 -24.28
N ARG A 151 6.37 -8.36 -23.95
CA ARG A 151 7.27 -8.92 -22.93
C ARG A 151 8.74 -8.79 -23.31
N ASN A 152 9.10 -9.05 -24.56
CA ASN A 152 10.46 -8.86 -25.07
C ASN A 152 10.90 -7.39 -25.03
N ALA A 153 10.00 -6.46 -25.34
CA ALA A 153 10.27 -5.02 -25.22
C ALA A 153 10.53 -4.60 -23.76
N LEU A 154 9.76 -5.13 -22.80
CA LEU A 154 9.97 -4.89 -21.37
C LEU A 154 11.30 -5.48 -20.89
N VAL A 155 11.64 -6.70 -21.30
CA VAL A 155 12.94 -7.33 -20.98
C VAL A 155 14.09 -6.51 -21.57
N LYS A 156 13.95 -5.96 -22.77
CA LYS A 156 14.95 -5.07 -23.36
C LYS A 156 15.08 -3.75 -22.58
N LYS A 157 13.97 -3.20 -22.08
CA LYS A 157 13.93 -1.91 -21.37
C LYS A 157 14.42 -2.01 -19.93
N PHE A 158 14.10 -3.09 -19.22
CA PHE A 158 14.35 -3.23 -17.78
C PHE A 158 15.31 -4.37 -17.46
N GLY A 159 15.58 -5.30 -18.38
CA GLY A 159 16.32 -6.53 -18.09
C GLY A 159 15.42 -7.60 -17.46
N ALA A 160 15.71 -8.87 -17.77
CA ALA A 160 14.88 -10.00 -17.36
C ALA A 160 14.68 -10.10 -15.84
N GLN A 161 15.71 -9.80 -15.06
CA GLN A 161 15.65 -9.85 -13.59
C GLN A 161 14.69 -8.80 -13.00
N ASN A 162 14.71 -7.56 -13.53
CA ASN A 162 13.80 -6.50 -13.08
C ASN A 162 12.35 -6.82 -13.47
N VAL A 163 12.15 -7.40 -14.66
CA VAL A 163 10.81 -7.85 -15.10
C VAL A 163 10.28 -8.93 -14.16
N ALA A 164 11.09 -9.95 -13.85
CA ALA A 164 10.68 -11.02 -12.93
C ALA A 164 10.32 -10.47 -11.54
N ARG A 165 11.16 -9.61 -10.96
CA ARG A 165 10.89 -8.94 -9.67
C ARG A 165 9.61 -8.10 -9.71
N ARG A 166 9.34 -7.41 -10.83
CA ARG A 166 8.12 -6.61 -10.96
C ARG A 166 6.87 -7.46 -11.01
N ILE A 167 6.92 -8.59 -11.72
CA ILE A 167 5.80 -9.54 -11.77
C ILE A 167 5.47 -10.00 -10.36
N GLU A 168 6.48 -10.43 -9.60
CA GLU A 168 6.33 -10.85 -8.21
C GLU A 168 5.75 -9.74 -7.33
N PHE A 169 6.33 -8.54 -7.38
CA PHE A 169 5.84 -7.36 -6.64
C PHE A 169 4.38 -6.98 -6.97
N ARG A 170 3.90 -7.34 -8.17
CA ARG A 170 2.56 -6.99 -8.66
C ARG A 170 1.52 -8.06 -8.44
N LYS A 171 1.91 -9.27 -7.99
CA LYS A 171 0.99 -10.31 -7.55
C LYS A 171 0.14 -9.78 -6.40
N LYS A 172 -1.14 -10.11 -6.43
CA LYS A 172 -2.08 -9.83 -5.34
C LYS A 172 -2.14 -11.05 -4.46
#